data_AF-A0A357WTH5-F1
#
_entry.id   AF-A0A357WTH5-F1
#
_cell.length_a   1.000
_cell.length_b   1.000
_cell.length_c   1.000
_cell.angle_alpha   90.00
_cell.angle_beta   90.00
_cell.angle_gamma   90.00
#
_symmetry.space_group_name_H-M   'P 1'
#
loop_
_entity.id
_entity.type
_entity.pdbx_description
1 polymer ?
#
loop_
_entity_poly.entity_id
_entity_poly.type
_entity_poly.pdbx_seq_one_letter_code
_entity_poly.pdbx_strand_id
1 'polypeptide(L)'
;IAAAQLTLKSKFEFRNLSDSGLKLLSTSLFGADMPDFATVTAGRLFDEMDPADKETLRYACADSDYTLRLYHKFNEWFAKNLPHHREIVERVESPTSVYCGIMKYNGVPMDVETMLKRQKEAEEKLIALRAEIGEMTGGVDIGANASTSAFKRYLFSELGLPVLKTTEKHQEAADDATMIMLTEYCRDKRPELVRLFELVQEYRKWGKLKSTYIDGYLTHINTATGRIHPDLMPLGTETGRFASRNPNLQNCPRKDNDPVGVRNFIAVPKGSLIVSLDFSQIELRVGAFYCRDERMLQTYRTGGDIHAATTSVIFRIPFKT
;
A
#
# COMPACT_ATOMS: atom_id res chain seq x y z
N ILE A 1 -21.52 -0.47 -0.59
CA ILE A 1 -20.20 -1.14 -0.68
C ILE A 1 -19.94 -2.00 0.55
N ALA A 2 -19.86 -1.44 1.77
CA ALA A 2 -19.60 -2.21 3.00
C ALA A 2 -20.49 -3.45 3.17
N ALA A 3 -21.81 -3.29 3.06
CA ALA A 3 -22.74 -4.42 3.11
C ALA A 3 -22.48 -5.46 2.01
N ALA A 4 -22.19 -5.01 0.80
CA ALA A 4 -22.01 -5.88 -0.35
C ALA A 4 -20.83 -6.82 -0.15
N GLN A 5 -19.70 -6.34 0.38
CA GLN A 5 -18.51 -7.14 0.68
C GLN A 5 -18.77 -8.22 1.75
N LEU A 6 -19.80 -8.03 2.60
CA LEU A 6 -20.24 -9.02 3.57
C LEU A 6 -21.27 -10.02 2.99
N THR A 7 -21.66 -9.86 1.73
CA THR A 7 -22.53 -10.82 1.03
C THR A 7 -21.73 -11.76 0.15
N LEU A 8 -22.27 -12.96 -0.03
CA LEU A 8 -21.70 -13.97 -0.91
C LEU A 8 -21.93 -13.62 -2.40
N LYS A 9 -20.91 -13.79 -3.24
CA LYS A 9 -21.08 -13.81 -4.71
C LYS A 9 -21.32 -15.21 -5.26
N SER A 10 -20.88 -16.23 -4.52
CA SER A 10 -21.06 -17.64 -4.82
C SER A 10 -21.31 -18.42 -3.51
N LYS A 11 -21.58 -19.73 -3.58
CA LYS A 11 -21.85 -20.55 -2.38
C LYS A 11 -20.74 -20.49 -1.32
N PHE A 12 -19.51 -20.18 -1.71
CA PHE A 12 -18.34 -20.30 -0.83
C PHE A 12 -17.44 -19.06 -0.81
N GLU A 13 -17.83 -17.98 -1.50
CA GLU A 13 -16.96 -16.81 -1.67
C GLU A 13 -17.72 -15.51 -1.40
N PHE A 14 -17.16 -14.69 -0.52
CA PHE A 14 -17.61 -13.33 -0.28
C PHE A 14 -17.24 -12.41 -1.44
N ARG A 15 -18.00 -11.33 -1.62
CA ARG A 15 -17.66 -10.28 -2.57
C ARG A 15 -16.41 -9.53 -2.07
N ASN A 16 -15.48 -9.29 -2.97
CA ASN A 16 -14.41 -8.32 -2.72
C ASN A 16 -14.84 -6.91 -3.20
N LEU A 17 -13.92 -5.94 -3.13
CA LEU A 17 -14.20 -4.58 -3.59
C LEU A 17 -14.52 -4.50 -5.09
N SER A 18 -13.79 -5.24 -5.93
CA SER A 18 -14.05 -5.30 -7.38
C SER A 18 -15.42 -5.90 -7.70
N ASP A 19 -15.94 -6.78 -6.84
CA ASP A 19 -17.25 -7.41 -6.99
C ASP A 19 -18.41 -6.54 -6.46
N SER A 20 -18.10 -5.36 -5.91
CA SER A 20 -19.02 -4.48 -5.18
C SER A 20 -19.30 -3.15 -5.90
N GLY A 21 -18.97 -3.05 -7.18
CA GLY A 21 -19.28 -1.90 -8.02
C GLY A 21 -20.76 -1.81 -8.38
N LEU A 22 -21.28 -0.59 -8.55
CA LEU A 22 -22.70 -0.30 -8.81
C LEU A 22 -23.25 -1.14 -9.96
N LYS A 23 -22.66 -1.05 -11.16
CA LYS A 23 -23.14 -1.75 -12.36
C LYS A 23 -23.22 -3.26 -12.16
N LEU A 24 -22.15 -3.86 -11.62
CA LEU A 24 -22.08 -5.31 -11.39
C LEU A 24 -23.12 -5.77 -10.36
N LEU A 25 -23.31 -5.01 -9.28
CA LEU A 25 -24.33 -5.31 -8.27
C LEU A 25 -25.73 -5.15 -8.83
N SER A 26 -25.99 -4.08 -9.60
CA SER A 26 -27.29 -3.84 -10.21
C SER A 26 -27.68 -4.96 -11.18
N THR A 27 -26.77 -5.36 -12.06
CA THR A 27 -27.00 -6.47 -12.99
C THR A 27 -27.16 -7.79 -12.26
N SER A 28 -26.27 -8.13 -11.31
CA SER A 28 -26.32 -9.44 -10.64
C SER A 28 -27.49 -9.60 -9.65
N LEU A 29 -27.94 -8.51 -9.01
CA LEU A 29 -28.98 -8.58 -7.97
C LEU A 29 -30.38 -8.19 -8.45
N PHE A 30 -30.49 -7.46 -9.57
CA PHE A 30 -31.77 -7.01 -10.11
C PHE A 30 -31.97 -7.36 -11.60
N GLY A 31 -30.99 -7.95 -12.27
CA GLY A 31 -31.06 -8.20 -13.72
C GLY A 31 -31.04 -6.91 -14.56
N ALA A 32 -30.47 -5.84 -14.00
CA ALA A 32 -30.44 -4.52 -14.63
C ALA A 32 -29.54 -4.46 -15.87
N ASP A 33 -30.06 -3.88 -16.96
CA ASP A 33 -29.27 -3.48 -18.13
C ASP A 33 -28.67 -2.08 -17.91
N MET A 34 -27.53 -2.06 -17.23
CA MET A 34 -26.83 -0.83 -16.84
C MET A 34 -25.98 -0.30 -18.01
N PRO A 35 -26.12 0.98 -18.40
CA PRO A 35 -25.27 1.58 -19.43
C PRO A 35 -23.81 1.66 -18.97
N ASP A 36 -22.87 1.40 -19.89
CA ASP A 36 -21.45 1.46 -19.58
C ASP A 36 -20.85 2.88 -19.76
N PHE A 37 -19.87 3.22 -18.91
CA PHE A 37 -19.29 4.56 -18.85
C PHE A 37 -18.45 4.82 -20.10
N ALA A 38 -17.64 3.85 -20.54
CA ALA A 38 -16.79 4.03 -21.71
C ALA A 38 -17.64 4.18 -22.98
N THR A 39 -18.72 3.41 -23.09
CA THR A 39 -19.67 3.50 -24.20
C THR A 39 -20.39 4.85 -24.23
N VAL A 40 -20.89 5.31 -23.08
CA VAL A 40 -21.69 6.53 -22.98
C VAL A 40 -20.82 7.78 -23.18
N THR A 41 -19.66 7.83 -22.53
CA THR A 41 -18.77 9.01 -22.59
C THR A 41 -17.96 9.08 -23.89
N ALA A 42 -17.68 7.92 -24.51
CA ALA A 42 -16.79 7.80 -25.66
C ALA A 42 -15.42 8.48 -25.44
N GLY A 43 -14.91 8.42 -24.20
CA GLY A 43 -13.61 9.00 -23.81
C GLY A 43 -13.65 10.47 -23.39
N ARG A 44 -14.83 11.10 -23.41
CA ARG A 44 -15.04 12.45 -22.86
C ARG A 44 -15.17 12.42 -21.34
N LEU A 45 -14.98 13.56 -20.70
CA LEU A 45 -15.36 13.74 -19.31
C LEU A 45 -16.88 13.82 -19.18
N PHE A 46 -17.41 13.44 -18.01
CA PHE A 46 -18.85 13.38 -17.80
C PHE A 46 -19.51 14.77 -17.85
N ASP A 47 -18.81 15.82 -17.45
CA ASP A 47 -19.22 17.21 -17.54
C ASP A 47 -19.19 17.80 -18.96
N GLU A 48 -18.58 17.08 -19.91
CA GLU A 48 -18.60 17.43 -21.34
C GLU A 48 -19.78 16.77 -22.09
N MET A 49 -20.61 16.01 -21.39
CA MET A 49 -21.75 15.31 -21.98
C MET A 49 -22.95 16.24 -22.16
N ASP A 50 -23.75 15.99 -23.20
CA ASP A 50 -25.00 16.73 -23.41
C ASP A 50 -26.05 16.25 -22.39
N PRO A 51 -26.51 17.12 -21.46
CA PRO A 51 -27.50 16.72 -20.46
C PRO A 51 -28.88 16.39 -21.06
N ALA A 52 -29.15 16.77 -22.32
CA ALA A 52 -30.38 16.42 -23.02
C ALA A 52 -30.26 15.13 -23.85
N ASP A 53 -29.05 14.59 -24.02
CA ASP A 53 -28.84 13.35 -24.74
C ASP A 53 -29.48 12.16 -24.00
N LYS A 54 -30.12 11.28 -24.77
CA LYS A 54 -30.91 10.17 -24.24
C LYS A 54 -30.06 9.17 -23.46
N GLU A 55 -28.87 8.84 -23.97
CA GLU A 55 -28.00 7.87 -23.30
C GLU A 55 -27.33 8.47 -22.05
N THR A 56 -27.00 9.77 -22.09
CA THR A 56 -26.53 10.53 -20.92
C THR A 56 -27.58 10.53 -19.80
N LEU A 57 -28.83 10.85 -20.14
CA LEU A 57 -29.96 10.80 -19.20
C LEU A 57 -30.19 9.39 -18.67
N ARG A 58 -30.20 8.38 -19.55
CA ARG A 58 -30.34 6.97 -19.16
C ARG A 58 -29.25 6.57 -18.16
N TYR A 59 -28.00 6.94 -18.42
CA TYR A 59 -26.86 6.66 -17.55
C TYR A 59 -27.03 7.27 -16.16
N ALA A 60 -27.24 8.59 -16.08
CA ALA A 60 -27.36 9.29 -14.81
C ALA A 60 -28.58 8.83 -13.98
N CYS A 61 -29.72 8.60 -14.64
CA CYS A 61 -30.93 8.11 -13.99
C CYS A 61 -30.77 6.67 -13.50
N ALA A 62 -30.16 5.78 -14.29
CA ALA A 62 -29.93 4.40 -13.90
C ALA A 62 -28.99 4.31 -12.69
N ASP A 63 -27.90 5.07 -12.69
CA ASP A 63 -26.97 5.10 -11.56
C ASP A 63 -27.67 5.56 -10.27
N SER A 64 -28.53 6.58 -10.36
CA SER A 64 -29.29 7.11 -9.22
C SER A 64 -30.35 6.12 -8.71
N ASP A 65 -31.18 5.57 -9.59
CA ASP A 65 -32.26 4.62 -9.24
C ASP A 65 -31.67 3.36 -8.60
N TYR A 66 -30.70 2.72 -9.26
CA TYR A 66 -30.13 1.50 -8.73
C TYR A 66 -29.29 1.70 -7.47
N THR A 67 -28.66 2.86 -7.29
CA THR A 67 -28.01 3.19 -6.00
C THR A 67 -29.02 3.18 -4.86
N LEU A 68 -30.20 3.80 -5.06
CA LEU A 68 -31.26 3.81 -4.04
C LEU A 68 -31.83 2.40 -3.79
N ARG A 69 -32.04 1.61 -4.84
CA ARG A 69 -32.48 0.21 -4.70
C ARG A 69 -31.47 -0.64 -3.94
N LEU A 70 -30.17 -0.50 -4.24
CA LEU A 70 -29.10 -1.18 -3.51
C LEU A 70 -29.06 -0.74 -2.05
N TYR A 71 -29.23 0.56 -1.78
CA TYR A 71 -29.32 1.08 -0.42
C TYR A 71 -30.41 0.37 0.39
N HIS A 72 -31.64 0.29 -0.14
CA HIS A 72 -32.72 -0.43 0.54
C HIS A 72 -32.42 -1.92 0.71
N LYS A 73 -31.99 -2.60 -0.36
CA LYS A 73 -31.68 -4.04 -0.32
C LYS A 73 -30.61 -4.38 0.74
N PHE A 74 -29.55 -3.59 0.81
CA PHE A 74 -28.47 -3.82 1.77
C PHE A 74 -28.81 -3.42 3.19
N ASN A 75 -29.64 -2.39 3.40
CA ASN A 75 -30.14 -2.06 4.73
C ASN A 75 -31.11 -3.11 5.26
N GLU A 76 -31.96 -3.68 4.41
CA GLU A 76 -32.75 -4.86 4.78
C GLU A 76 -31.86 -6.06 5.11
N TRP A 77 -30.78 -6.26 4.35
CA TRP A 77 -29.81 -7.31 4.63
C TRP A 77 -29.14 -7.12 5.99
N PHE A 78 -28.72 -5.90 6.35
CA PHE A 78 -28.20 -5.59 7.68
C PHE A 78 -29.23 -5.88 8.76
N ALA A 79 -30.47 -5.40 8.59
CA ALA A 79 -31.54 -5.61 9.56
C ALA A 79 -31.83 -7.09 9.82
N LYS A 80 -31.64 -7.96 8.82
CA LYS A 80 -31.84 -9.41 8.93
C LYS A 80 -30.64 -10.17 9.49
N ASN A 81 -29.42 -9.77 9.12
CA ASN A 81 -28.22 -10.59 9.34
C ASN A 81 -27.26 -9.98 10.38
N LEU A 82 -27.04 -8.66 10.33
CA LEU A 82 -26.07 -7.96 11.18
C LEU A 82 -26.59 -6.57 11.62
N PRO A 83 -27.65 -6.48 12.45
CA PRO A 83 -28.30 -5.20 12.76
C PRO A 83 -27.36 -4.15 13.36
N HIS A 84 -26.48 -4.57 14.28
CA HIS A 84 -25.51 -3.68 14.92
C HIS A 84 -24.42 -3.17 13.96
N HIS A 85 -24.11 -3.90 12.88
CA HIS A 85 -23.10 -3.45 11.91
C HIS A 85 -23.59 -2.28 11.06
N ARG A 86 -24.91 -2.11 10.93
CA ARG A 86 -25.49 -0.94 10.28
C ARG A 86 -25.02 0.35 10.96
N GLU A 87 -24.97 0.36 12.29
CA GLU A 87 -24.54 1.53 13.06
C GLU A 87 -23.08 1.88 12.76
N ILE A 88 -22.20 0.89 12.63
CA ILE A 88 -20.79 1.12 12.26
C ILE A 88 -20.71 1.75 10.87
N VAL A 89 -21.46 1.23 9.90
CA VAL A 89 -21.49 1.78 8.54
C VAL A 89 -22.03 3.21 8.52
N GLU A 90 -23.11 3.49 9.24
CA GLU A 90 -23.75 4.81 9.25
C GLU A 90 -22.95 5.84 10.05
N ARG A 91 -22.34 5.46 11.17
CA ARG A 91 -21.65 6.40 12.08
C ARG A 91 -20.15 6.51 11.85
N VAL A 92 -19.53 5.51 11.26
CA VAL A 92 -18.07 5.47 11.02
C VAL A 92 -17.78 5.50 9.53
N GLU A 93 -18.16 4.48 8.77
CA GLU A 93 -17.74 4.33 7.37
C GLU A 93 -18.29 5.42 6.44
N SER A 94 -19.58 5.75 6.56
CA SER A 94 -20.22 6.73 5.67
C SER A 94 -19.68 8.15 5.90
N PRO A 95 -19.58 8.67 7.14
CA PRO A 95 -18.93 9.95 7.40
C PRO A 95 -17.46 9.95 6.97
N THR A 96 -16.75 8.83 7.19
CA THR A 96 -15.35 8.68 6.76
C THR A 96 -15.20 8.89 5.26
N SER A 97 -16.13 8.40 4.43
CA SER A 97 -16.09 8.61 2.98
C SER A 97 -16.08 10.10 2.57
N VAL A 98 -16.80 10.96 3.31
CA VAL A 98 -16.83 12.42 3.08
C VAL A 98 -15.47 13.01 3.39
N TYR A 99 -14.87 12.65 4.54
CA TYR A 99 -13.54 13.13 4.91
C TYR A 99 -12.44 12.62 3.98
N CYS A 100 -12.53 11.37 3.48
CA CYS A 100 -11.65 10.87 2.42
C CYS A 100 -11.73 11.73 1.16
N GLY A 101 -12.93 12.16 0.78
CA GLY A 101 -13.16 13.09 -0.33
C GLY A 101 -12.48 14.44 -0.09
N ILE A 102 -12.63 15.00 1.10
CA ILE A 102 -11.98 16.27 1.50
C ILE A 102 -10.44 16.12 1.50
N MET A 103 -9.91 15.04 2.06
CA MET A 103 -8.48 14.75 2.08
C MET A 103 -7.91 14.63 0.66
N LYS A 104 -8.60 13.90 -0.23
CA LYS A 104 -8.23 13.77 -1.63
C LYS A 104 -8.29 15.12 -2.35
N TYR A 105 -9.35 15.90 -2.14
CA TYR A 105 -9.49 17.24 -2.71
C TYR A 105 -8.35 18.17 -2.27
N ASN A 106 -8.03 18.18 -0.98
CA ASN A 106 -6.94 18.98 -0.42
C ASN A 106 -5.59 18.57 -1.00
N GLY A 107 -5.33 17.26 -1.14
CA GLY A 107 -4.06 16.74 -1.64
C GLY A 107 -2.87 17.01 -0.72
N VAL A 108 -1.74 16.40 -1.05
CA VAL A 108 -0.46 16.50 -0.32
C VAL A 108 0.48 17.43 -1.10
N PRO A 109 0.95 18.53 -0.49
CA PRO A 109 1.87 19.46 -1.15
C PRO A 109 3.24 18.82 -1.32
N MET A 110 3.84 19.00 -2.50
CA MET A 110 5.13 18.39 -2.83
C MET A 110 6.18 19.44 -3.19
N ASP A 111 7.41 19.25 -2.72
CA ASP A 111 8.59 20.03 -3.10
C ASP A 111 9.26 19.38 -4.32
N VAL A 112 8.82 19.83 -5.50
CA VAL A 112 9.30 19.31 -6.80
C VAL A 112 10.80 19.55 -6.99
N GLU A 113 11.32 20.69 -6.53
CA GLU A 113 12.72 21.05 -6.69
C GLU A 113 13.61 20.07 -5.92
N THR A 114 13.28 19.82 -4.64
CA THR A 114 13.97 18.84 -3.82
C THR A 114 13.86 17.43 -4.41
N MET A 115 12.68 17.05 -4.92
CA MET A 115 12.49 15.74 -5.58
C MET A 115 13.42 15.56 -6.78
N LEU A 116 13.50 16.54 -7.70
CA LEU A 116 14.35 16.49 -8.88
C LEU A 116 15.85 16.46 -8.53
N LYS A 117 16.25 17.18 -7.47
CA LYS A 117 17.62 17.09 -6.95
C LYS A 117 17.94 15.68 -6.47
N ARG A 118 17.09 15.10 -5.62
CA ARG A 118 17.27 13.73 -5.11
C ARG A 118 17.18 12.67 -6.20
N GLN A 119 16.40 12.92 -7.25
CA GLN A 119 16.33 12.04 -8.42
C GLN A 119 17.71 11.86 -9.07
N LYS A 120 18.46 12.96 -9.26
CA LYS A 120 19.81 12.94 -9.84
C LYS A 120 20.80 12.21 -8.95
N GLU A 121 20.79 12.53 -7.65
CA GLU A 121 21.66 11.87 -6.67
C GLU A 121 21.40 10.34 -6.63
N ALA A 122 20.13 9.92 -6.69
CA ALA A 122 19.78 8.51 -6.73
C ALA A 122 20.22 7.82 -8.03
N GLU A 123 20.12 8.50 -9.18
CA GLU A 123 20.60 7.98 -10.47
C GLU A 123 22.12 7.78 -10.47
N GLU A 124 22.89 8.77 -10.01
CA GLU A 124 24.34 8.68 -9.89
C GLU A 124 24.76 7.52 -8.98
N LYS A 125 24.08 7.37 -7.84
CA LYS A 125 24.33 6.27 -6.89
C LYS A 125 24.02 4.90 -7.50
N LEU A 126 22.92 4.79 -8.27
CA LEU A 126 22.57 3.55 -8.97
C LEU A 126 23.58 3.18 -10.04
N ILE A 127 24.10 4.16 -10.78
CA ILE A 127 25.15 3.95 -11.78
C ILE A 127 26.42 3.41 -11.10
N ALA A 128 26.85 4.04 -10.01
CA ALA A 128 28.03 3.60 -9.27
C ALA A 128 27.87 2.17 -8.71
N LEU A 129 26.73 1.88 -8.07
CA LEU A 129 26.44 0.53 -7.55
C LEU A 129 26.39 -0.52 -8.66
N ARG A 130 25.80 -0.18 -9.82
CA ARG A 130 25.75 -1.10 -10.96
C ARG A 130 27.14 -1.38 -11.53
N ALA A 131 28.02 -0.38 -11.57
CA ALA A 131 29.40 -0.57 -11.99
C ALA A 131 30.16 -1.51 -11.05
N GLU A 132 30.08 -1.28 -9.73
CA GLU A 132 30.75 -2.12 -8.72
C GLU A 132 30.23 -3.57 -8.75
N ILE A 133 28.90 -3.75 -8.87
CA ILE A 133 28.31 -5.10 -9.05
C ILE A 133 28.81 -5.73 -10.34
N GLY A 134 28.83 -4.97 -11.45
CA GLY A 134 29.30 -5.45 -12.75
C GLY A 134 30.75 -5.94 -12.72
N GLU A 135 31.63 -5.24 -12.01
CA GLU A 135 33.03 -5.66 -11.80
C GLU A 135 33.11 -6.99 -11.04
N MET A 136 32.31 -7.16 -9.98
CA MET A 136 32.28 -8.40 -9.19
C MET A 136 31.67 -9.59 -9.94
N THR A 137 30.68 -9.34 -10.80
CA THR A 137 29.95 -10.40 -11.51
C THR A 137 30.45 -10.64 -12.93
N GLY A 138 31.49 -9.94 -13.39
CA GLY A 138 31.99 -10.06 -14.76
C GLY A 138 31.02 -9.53 -15.83
N GLY A 139 30.22 -8.52 -15.50
CA GLY A 139 29.31 -7.84 -16.44
C GLY A 139 27.92 -8.46 -16.59
N VAL A 140 27.52 -9.40 -15.72
CA VAL A 140 26.16 -9.96 -15.71
C VAL A 140 25.09 -8.86 -15.61
N ASP A 141 24.09 -8.91 -16.49
CA ASP A 141 22.95 -8.00 -16.45
C ASP A 141 22.03 -8.32 -15.27
N ILE A 142 22.01 -7.42 -14.29
CA ILE A 142 21.15 -7.50 -13.09
C ILE A 142 19.76 -6.88 -13.29
N GLY A 143 19.57 -6.05 -14.33
CA GLY A 143 18.36 -5.27 -14.56
C GLY A 143 18.04 -4.24 -13.45
N ALA A 144 16.85 -3.64 -13.51
CA ALA A 144 16.47 -2.56 -12.58
C ALA A 144 16.31 -3.00 -11.11
N ASN A 145 15.94 -4.27 -10.88
CA ASN A 145 15.63 -4.79 -9.55
C ASN A 145 16.55 -5.94 -9.11
N ALA A 146 17.69 -6.17 -9.78
CA ALA A 146 18.60 -7.28 -9.48
C ALA A 146 17.87 -8.64 -9.37
N SER A 147 17.08 -8.96 -10.39
CA SER A 147 16.20 -10.13 -10.39
C SER A 147 15.99 -10.76 -11.78
N THR A 148 16.83 -10.40 -12.75
CA THR A 148 16.80 -10.95 -14.11
C THR A 148 17.12 -12.44 -14.11
N SER A 149 16.71 -13.14 -15.17
CA SER A 149 17.07 -14.56 -15.36
C SER A 149 18.58 -14.78 -15.48
N ALA A 150 19.31 -13.82 -16.06
CA ALA A 150 20.77 -13.83 -16.13
C ALA A 150 21.39 -13.79 -14.73
N PHE A 151 20.94 -12.86 -13.88
CA PHE A 151 21.45 -12.76 -12.51
C PHE A 151 21.10 -14.00 -11.67
N LYS A 152 19.88 -14.54 -11.78
CA LYS A 152 19.52 -15.79 -11.11
C LYS A 152 20.41 -16.97 -11.53
N ARG A 153 20.69 -17.11 -12.83
CA ARG A 153 21.58 -18.14 -13.36
C ARG A 153 23.01 -17.98 -12.83
N TYR A 154 23.51 -16.75 -12.79
CA TYR A 154 24.81 -16.45 -12.19
C TYR A 154 24.85 -16.89 -10.72
N LEU A 155 23.83 -16.55 -9.91
CA LEU A 155 23.79 -16.91 -8.50
C LEU A 155 23.70 -18.43 -8.26
N PHE A 156 22.77 -19.12 -8.92
CA PHE A 156 22.44 -20.51 -8.57
C PHE A 156 23.17 -21.54 -9.43
N SER A 157 23.44 -21.25 -10.70
CA SER A 157 24.11 -22.19 -11.60
C SER A 157 25.62 -21.97 -11.63
N GLU A 158 26.08 -20.74 -11.86
CA GLU A 158 27.51 -20.45 -12.04
C GLU A 158 28.24 -20.39 -10.69
N LEU A 159 27.71 -19.62 -9.74
CA LEU A 159 28.23 -19.57 -8.38
C LEU A 159 27.79 -20.78 -7.53
N GLY A 160 26.81 -21.57 -7.96
CA GLY A 160 26.36 -22.76 -7.22
C GLY A 160 25.77 -22.49 -5.83
N LEU A 161 25.11 -21.33 -5.62
CA LEU A 161 24.45 -21.03 -4.35
C LEU A 161 23.20 -21.89 -4.14
N PRO A 162 22.83 -22.18 -2.87
CA PRO A 162 21.60 -22.90 -2.59
C PRO A 162 20.36 -22.06 -2.89
N VAL A 163 19.30 -22.70 -3.36
CA VAL A 163 17.97 -22.09 -3.49
C VAL A 163 17.27 -22.15 -2.13
N LEU A 164 17.31 -21.04 -1.39
CA LEU A 164 16.74 -20.96 -0.04
C LEU A 164 15.25 -20.60 -0.02
N LYS A 165 14.73 -20.05 -1.12
CA LYS A 165 13.33 -19.64 -1.25
C LYS A 165 12.86 -19.81 -2.70
N THR A 166 11.63 -20.30 -2.87
CA THR A 166 10.96 -20.40 -4.17
C THR A 166 9.75 -19.48 -4.23
N THR A 167 9.40 -19.07 -5.44
CA THR A 167 8.18 -18.33 -5.74
C THR A 167 6.97 -19.28 -5.72
N GLU A 168 5.75 -18.74 -5.74
CA GLU A 168 4.51 -19.54 -5.86
C GLU A 168 4.48 -20.43 -7.11
N LYS A 169 5.23 -20.04 -8.15
CA LYS A 169 5.41 -20.83 -9.38
C LYS A 169 6.56 -21.86 -9.29
N HIS A 170 7.07 -22.11 -8.08
CA HIS A 170 8.18 -23.02 -7.77
C HIS A 170 9.51 -22.68 -8.48
N GLN A 171 9.69 -21.43 -8.93
CA GLN A 171 10.96 -20.95 -9.49
C GLN A 171 11.84 -20.32 -8.41
N GLU A 172 13.15 -20.23 -8.63
CA GLU A 172 14.08 -19.61 -7.68
C GLU A 172 13.71 -18.15 -7.43
N ALA A 173 13.54 -17.79 -6.16
CA ALA A 173 13.31 -16.40 -5.78
C ALA A 173 14.63 -15.61 -5.82
N ALA A 174 14.53 -14.32 -6.08
CA ALA A 174 15.62 -13.37 -5.95
C ALA A 174 15.01 -12.06 -5.41
N ASP A 175 14.24 -12.16 -4.32
CA ASP A 175 13.67 -11.00 -3.65
C ASP A 175 14.57 -10.54 -2.48
N ASP A 176 14.18 -9.47 -1.79
CA ASP A 176 14.98 -8.90 -0.69
C ASP A 176 15.21 -9.93 0.43
N ALA A 177 14.21 -10.77 0.71
CA ALA A 177 14.33 -11.84 1.70
C ALA A 177 15.33 -12.91 1.25
N THR A 178 15.30 -13.30 -0.03
CA THR A 178 16.32 -14.20 -0.58
C THR A 178 17.72 -13.61 -0.45
N MET A 179 17.92 -12.32 -0.73
CA MET A 179 19.24 -11.68 -0.62
C MET A 179 19.75 -11.68 0.83
N ILE A 180 18.88 -11.48 1.81
CA ILE A 180 19.23 -11.59 3.23
C ILE A 180 19.66 -13.01 3.58
N MET A 181 18.85 -14.01 3.20
CA MET A 181 19.16 -15.43 3.46
C MET A 181 20.48 -15.87 2.80
N LEU A 182 20.74 -15.42 1.56
CA LEU A 182 22.00 -15.68 0.87
C LEU A 182 23.18 -14.96 1.54
N THR A 183 22.98 -13.75 2.07
CA THR A 183 24.00 -13.03 2.84
C THR A 183 24.38 -13.81 4.10
N GLU A 184 23.39 -14.30 4.85
CA GLU A 184 23.61 -15.11 6.05
C GLU A 184 24.33 -16.42 5.72
N TYR A 185 23.90 -17.13 4.68
CA TYR A 185 24.59 -18.32 4.20
C TYR A 185 26.05 -18.04 3.81
N CYS A 186 26.29 -16.94 3.09
CA CYS A 186 27.63 -16.56 2.63
C CYS A 186 28.55 -16.14 3.78
N ARG A 187 28.04 -15.51 4.86
CA ARG A 187 28.87 -15.18 6.03
C ARG A 187 29.59 -16.41 6.60
N ASP A 188 28.93 -17.55 6.62
CA ASP A 188 29.50 -18.78 7.16
C ASP A 188 30.28 -19.59 6.13
N LYS A 189 29.80 -19.65 4.88
CA LYS A 189 30.30 -20.58 3.87
C LYS A 189 31.16 -19.94 2.79
N ARG A 190 30.87 -18.69 2.42
CA ARG A 190 31.52 -17.96 1.31
C ARG A 190 31.64 -16.46 1.60
N PRO A 191 32.48 -16.05 2.58
CA PRO A 191 32.57 -14.67 3.03
C PRO A 191 32.92 -13.67 1.92
N GLU A 192 33.62 -14.11 0.88
CA GLU A 192 34.01 -13.32 -0.28
C GLU A 192 32.81 -12.77 -1.07
N LEU A 193 31.64 -13.43 -1.01
CA LEU A 193 30.43 -13.00 -1.70
C LEU A 193 29.55 -12.07 -0.87
N VAL A 194 29.83 -11.88 0.42
CA VAL A 194 29.00 -11.05 1.30
C VAL A 194 28.90 -9.62 0.76
N ARG A 195 30.01 -9.06 0.27
CA ARG A 195 30.04 -7.72 -0.32
C ARG A 195 29.12 -7.59 -1.53
N LEU A 196 29.06 -8.62 -2.39
CA LEU A 196 28.16 -8.63 -3.55
C LEU A 196 26.69 -8.51 -3.09
N PHE A 197 26.29 -9.26 -2.07
CA PHE A 197 24.91 -9.21 -1.58
C PHE A 197 24.56 -7.90 -0.87
N GLU A 198 25.51 -7.30 -0.15
CA GLU A 198 25.33 -5.96 0.42
C GLU A 198 25.11 -4.92 -0.67
N LEU A 199 25.93 -4.95 -1.73
CA LEU A 199 25.78 -4.07 -2.88
C LEU A 199 24.45 -4.27 -3.61
N VAL A 200 24.04 -5.52 -3.82
CA VAL A 200 22.78 -5.86 -4.47
C VAL A 200 21.58 -5.38 -3.64
N GLN A 201 21.63 -5.53 -2.31
CA GLN A 201 20.60 -5.00 -1.41
C GLN A 201 20.54 -3.48 -1.46
N GLU A 202 21.70 -2.80 -1.43
CA GLU A 202 21.77 -1.35 -1.54
C GLU A 202 21.22 -0.87 -2.91
N TYR A 203 21.60 -1.53 -4.01
CA TYR A 203 21.12 -1.23 -5.35
C TYR A 203 19.60 -1.36 -5.46
N ARG A 204 19.02 -2.45 -4.94
CA ARG A 204 17.56 -2.66 -4.93
C ARG A 204 16.84 -1.61 -4.09
N LYS A 205 17.41 -1.26 -2.93
CA LYS A 205 16.88 -0.20 -2.06
C LYS A 205 16.84 1.14 -2.79
N TRP A 206 17.96 1.58 -3.37
CA TRP A 206 18.02 2.82 -4.15
C TRP A 206 17.12 2.78 -5.38
N GLY A 207 17.04 1.63 -6.06
CA GLY A 207 16.19 1.42 -7.23
C GLY A 207 14.72 1.61 -6.87
N LYS A 208 14.28 1.05 -5.75
CA LYS A 208 12.91 1.25 -5.22
C LYS A 208 12.67 2.70 -4.79
N LEU A 209 13.62 3.31 -4.07
CA LEU A 209 13.54 4.72 -3.65
C LEU A 209 13.32 5.64 -4.85
N LYS A 210 14.14 5.48 -5.89
CA LYS A 210 14.03 6.26 -7.13
C LYS A 210 12.74 5.96 -7.88
N SER A 211 12.53 4.71 -8.29
CA SER A 211 11.41 4.35 -9.18
C SER A 211 10.04 4.57 -8.54
N THR A 212 9.85 4.14 -7.29
CA THR A 212 8.53 4.15 -6.65
C THR A 212 8.22 5.51 -6.03
N TYR A 213 9.18 6.13 -5.35
CA TYR A 213 8.91 7.28 -4.47
C TYR A 213 9.39 8.61 -5.04
N ILE A 214 10.32 8.62 -6.00
CA ILE A 214 10.73 9.85 -6.68
C ILE A 214 10.01 9.93 -8.03
N ASP A 215 10.39 9.05 -8.97
CA ASP A 215 9.85 9.02 -10.33
C ASP A 215 8.33 8.79 -10.29
N GLY A 216 7.88 7.78 -9.53
CA GLY A 216 6.47 7.48 -9.37
C GLY A 216 5.66 8.58 -8.68
N TYR A 217 6.23 9.35 -7.75
CA TYR A 217 5.49 10.46 -7.14
C TYR A 217 5.42 11.67 -8.07
N LEU A 218 6.51 11.96 -8.81
CA LEU A 218 6.56 13.05 -9.79
C LEU A 218 5.46 12.91 -10.85
N THR A 219 5.16 11.69 -11.33
CA THR A 219 4.09 11.47 -12.32
C THR A 219 2.68 11.74 -11.80
N HIS A 220 2.49 11.75 -10.47
CA HIS A 220 1.20 12.00 -9.84
C HIS A 220 1.04 13.43 -9.31
N ILE A 221 2.01 14.32 -9.55
CA ILE A 221 1.87 15.72 -9.20
C ILE A 221 0.90 16.38 -10.18
N ASN A 222 -0.21 16.88 -9.65
CA ASN A 222 -1.16 17.64 -10.44
C ASN A 222 -0.55 19.01 -10.77
N THR A 223 -0.46 19.34 -12.06
CA THR A 223 0.17 20.57 -12.55
C THR A 223 -0.58 21.84 -12.19
N ALA A 224 -1.90 21.76 -11.97
CA ALA A 224 -2.72 22.89 -11.58
C ALA A 224 -2.60 23.23 -10.08
N THR A 225 -2.41 22.22 -9.22
CA THR A 225 -2.35 22.43 -7.76
C THR A 225 -0.94 22.36 -7.18
N GLY A 226 0.01 21.70 -7.87
CA GLY A 226 1.33 21.36 -7.33
C GLY A 226 1.29 20.30 -6.22
N ARG A 227 0.23 19.48 -6.17
CA ARG A 227 -0.03 18.52 -5.09
C ARG A 227 -0.29 17.13 -5.65
N ILE A 228 -0.07 16.11 -4.82
CA ILE A 228 -0.51 14.73 -5.09
C ILE A 228 -1.89 14.52 -4.48
N HIS A 229 -2.83 14.02 -5.26
CA HIS A 229 -4.22 13.75 -4.83
C HIS A 229 -4.48 12.23 -4.84
N PRO A 230 -4.00 11.49 -3.82
CA PRO A 230 -4.04 10.04 -3.83
C PRO A 230 -5.48 9.52 -3.77
N ASP A 231 -5.71 8.34 -4.34
CA ASP A 231 -6.94 7.59 -4.09
C ASP A 231 -6.86 6.98 -2.69
N LEU A 232 -7.80 7.37 -1.83
CA LEU A 232 -7.99 6.80 -0.49
C LEU A 232 -9.15 5.81 -0.52
N MET A 233 -8.88 4.57 -0.11
CA MET A 233 -9.82 3.45 -0.16
C MET A 233 -10.07 2.92 1.26
N PRO A 234 -11.03 3.49 2.00
CA PRO A 234 -11.31 3.09 3.39
C PRO A 234 -11.78 1.63 3.49
N LEU A 235 -12.54 1.15 2.50
CA LEU A 235 -13.04 -0.23 2.40
C LEU A 235 -12.19 -1.09 1.44
N GLY A 236 -10.91 -0.74 1.30
CA GLY A 236 -10.00 -1.36 0.35
C GLY A 236 -9.38 -2.67 0.82
N THR A 237 -9.20 -2.85 2.12
CA THR A 237 -8.57 -4.05 2.70
C THR A 237 -9.58 -4.87 3.51
N GLU A 238 -9.40 -6.18 3.57
CA GLU A 238 -10.25 -7.07 4.37
C GLU A 238 -10.22 -6.73 5.86
N THR A 239 -9.08 -6.20 6.34
CA THR A 239 -8.89 -5.78 7.73
C THR A 239 -9.62 -4.48 8.10
N GLY A 240 -10.23 -3.79 7.13
CA GLY A 240 -10.83 -2.47 7.34
C GLY A 240 -9.82 -1.31 7.42
N ARG A 241 -8.53 -1.56 7.18
CA ARG A 241 -7.53 -0.49 7.03
C ARG A 241 -7.73 0.24 5.71
N PHE A 242 -7.47 1.54 5.75
CA PHE A 242 -7.33 2.36 4.56
C PHE A 242 -6.25 1.77 3.66
N ALA A 243 -6.55 1.65 2.37
CA ALA A 243 -5.54 1.53 1.33
C ALA A 243 -5.35 2.87 0.62
N SER A 244 -4.17 3.07 0.04
CA SER A 244 -3.84 4.22 -0.80
C SER A 244 -3.23 3.76 -2.11
N ARG A 245 -3.62 4.40 -3.23
CA ARG A 245 -3.04 4.17 -4.55
C ARG A 245 -3.01 5.46 -5.38
N ASN A 246 -2.30 5.43 -6.51
CA ASN A 246 -2.15 6.54 -7.44
C ASN A 246 -1.65 7.86 -6.81
N PRO A 247 -0.54 7.88 -6.05
CA PRO A 247 0.32 6.78 -5.61
C PRO A 247 -0.02 6.32 -4.19
N ASN A 248 0.58 5.21 -3.74
CA ASN A 248 0.45 4.80 -2.34
C ASN A 248 1.35 5.68 -1.43
N LEU A 249 0.72 6.61 -0.71
CA LEU A 249 1.41 7.50 0.24
C LEU A 249 1.55 6.90 1.65
N GLN A 250 0.91 5.77 1.95
CA GLN A 250 1.03 5.10 3.25
C GLN A 250 2.37 4.36 3.41
N ASN A 251 2.91 3.83 2.31
CA ASN A 251 4.08 2.96 2.33
C ASN A 251 5.42 3.71 2.22
N CYS A 252 5.52 4.94 2.72
CA CYS A 252 6.79 5.68 2.75
C CYS A 252 7.85 4.93 3.58
N PRO A 253 9.11 4.83 3.11
CA PRO A 253 10.16 4.10 3.80
C PRO A 253 10.39 4.66 5.21
N ARG A 254 10.72 3.81 6.20
CA ARG A 254 11.06 4.27 7.55
C ARG A 254 12.40 5.04 7.55
N LYS A 255 12.59 5.93 8.53
CA LYS A 255 13.73 6.87 8.57
C LYS A 255 15.09 6.18 8.52
N ASP A 256 15.22 5.04 9.21
CA ASP A 256 16.39 4.17 9.22
C ASP A 256 16.72 3.60 7.83
N ASN A 257 15.72 3.47 6.96
CA ASN A 257 15.86 2.88 5.64
C ASN A 257 15.63 3.89 4.49
N ASP A 258 15.75 5.19 4.77
CA ASP A 258 15.41 6.26 3.83
C ASP A 258 16.58 7.27 3.67
N PRO A 259 17.65 6.90 2.94
CA PRO A 259 18.79 7.78 2.70
C PRO A 259 18.43 9.00 1.84
N VAL A 260 17.32 8.94 1.10
CA VAL A 260 16.80 10.03 0.27
C VAL A 260 16.02 11.05 1.11
N GLY A 261 15.34 10.57 2.16
CA GLY A 261 14.41 11.36 2.94
C GLY A 261 13.13 11.64 2.16
N VAL A 262 12.46 10.59 1.65
CA VAL A 262 11.21 10.66 0.87
C VAL A 262 10.14 11.50 1.57
N ARG A 263 10.00 11.39 2.89
CA ARG A 263 9.02 12.21 3.65
C ARG A 263 9.30 13.71 3.59
N ASN A 264 10.56 14.11 3.35
CA ASN A 264 10.95 15.51 3.23
C ASN A 264 10.51 16.13 1.89
N PHE A 265 10.00 15.33 0.96
CA PHE A 265 9.35 15.85 -0.25
C PHE A 265 8.00 16.49 0.04
N ILE A 266 7.39 16.22 1.20
CA ILE A 266 6.14 16.86 1.58
C ILE A 266 6.45 18.31 1.96
N ALA A 267 5.99 19.25 1.15
CA ALA A 267 6.24 20.66 1.36
C ALA A 267 5.38 21.23 2.48
N VAL A 268 5.85 22.28 3.14
CA VAL A 268 5.07 23.01 4.15
C VAL A 268 4.63 24.34 3.53
N PRO A 269 3.32 24.61 3.37
CA PRO A 269 2.85 25.91 2.91
C PRO A 269 3.35 27.05 3.83
N LYS A 270 3.61 28.23 3.26
CA LYS A 270 4.07 29.40 4.02
C LYS A 270 3.09 29.74 5.14
N GLY A 271 3.61 29.89 6.36
CA GLY A 271 2.81 30.19 7.55
C GLY A 271 2.16 28.96 8.20
N SER A 272 2.44 27.75 7.71
CA SER A 272 1.88 26.50 8.23
C SER A 272 2.96 25.60 8.86
N LEU A 273 2.51 24.56 9.54
CA LEU A 273 3.34 23.47 10.07
C LEU A 273 2.70 22.13 9.70
N ILE A 274 3.53 21.09 9.53
CA ILE A 274 3.05 19.71 9.45
C ILE A 274 2.99 19.15 10.87
N VAL A 275 1.83 18.61 11.25
CA VAL A 275 1.61 17.94 12.52
C VAL A 275 1.40 16.46 12.24
N SER A 276 2.17 15.60 12.90
CA SER A 276 2.01 14.14 12.85
C SER A 276 1.40 13.67 14.17
N LEU A 277 0.25 13.01 14.09
CA LEU A 277 -0.45 12.40 15.22
C LEU A 277 -0.48 10.90 14.97
N ASP A 278 0.12 10.13 15.87
CA ASP A 278 0.24 8.68 15.75
C ASP A 278 -0.23 7.98 17.03
N PHE A 279 -0.95 6.87 16.86
CA PHE A 279 -1.35 6.05 18.00
C PHE A 279 -0.23 5.10 18.38
N SER A 280 0.49 5.42 19.45
CA SER A 280 1.62 4.62 19.92
C SER A 280 1.22 3.17 20.20
N GLN A 281 1.64 2.26 19.31
CA GLN A 281 1.47 0.80 19.45
C GLN A 281 0.00 0.37 19.64
N ILE A 282 -0.93 0.98 18.88
CA ILE A 282 -2.37 0.72 19.04
C ILE A 282 -2.74 -0.77 18.98
N GLU A 283 -2.12 -1.54 18.10
CA GLU A 283 -2.40 -2.97 17.92
C GLU A 283 -2.08 -3.77 19.18
N LEU A 284 -0.92 -3.52 19.81
CA LEU A 284 -0.55 -4.20 21.05
C LEU A 284 -1.40 -3.74 22.23
N ARG A 285 -1.82 -2.48 22.26
CA ARG A 285 -2.74 -1.96 23.30
C ARG A 285 -4.12 -2.61 23.19
N VAL A 286 -4.64 -2.72 21.96
CA VAL A 286 -5.90 -3.42 21.68
C VAL A 286 -5.75 -4.91 22.04
N GLY A 287 -4.62 -5.53 21.67
CA GLY A 287 -4.30 -6.91 22.06
C GLY A 287 -4.32 -7.12 23.58
N ALA A 288 -3.63 -6.25 24.34
CA ALA A 288 -3.63 -6.28 25.81
C ALA A 288 -5.03 -6.15 26.41
N PHE A 289 -5.87 -5.28 25.82
CA PHE A 289 -7.27 -5.14 26.23
C PHE A 289 -8.09 -6.41 25.96
N TYR A 290 -7.95 -7.01 24.78
CA TYR A 290 -8.69 -8.22 24.41
C TYR A 290 -8.27 -9.44 25.23
N CYS A 291 -6.97 -9.65 25.46
CA CYS A 291 -6.49 -10.79 26.26
C CYS A 291 -6.67 -10.57 27.77
N ARG A 292 -6.91 -9.32 28.20
CA ARG A 292 -7.04 -8.92 29.62
C ARG A 292 -5.82 -9.29 30.46
N ASP A 293 -4.63 -9.30 29.88
CA ASP A 293 -3.39 -9.59 30.60
C ASP A 293 -3.05 -8.44 31.56
N GLU A 294 -3.09 -8.73 32.87
CA GLU A 294 -2.88 -7.72 33.90
C GLU A 294 -1.50 -7.07 33.83
N ARG A 295 -0.46 -7.82 33.45
CA ARG A 295 0.90 -7.29 33.36
C ARG A 295 1.01 -6.32 32.19
N MET A 296 0.51 -6.69 31.02
CA MET A 296 0.49 -5.82 29.85
C MET A 296 -0.33 -4.56 30.11
N LEU A 297 -1.52 -4.71 30.71
CA LEU A 297 -2.38 -3.58 31.07
C LEU A 297 -1.68 -2.64 32.07
N GLN A 298 -1.01 -3.19 33.09
CA GLN A 298 -0.30 -2.38 34.07
C GLN A 298 0.92 -1.67 33.47
N THR A 299 1.69 -2.35 32.60
CA THR A 299 2.79 -1.74 31.87
C THR A 299 2.32 -0.54 31.05
N TYR A 300 1.20 -0.67 30.33
CA TYR A 300 0.65 0.46 29.58
C TYR A 300 0.10 1.60 30.45
N ARG A 301 -0.51 1.29 31.60
CA ARG A 301 -1.01 2.30 32.55
C ARG A 301 0.11 3.10 33.21
N THR A 302 1.26 2.47 33.43
CA THR A 302 2.44 3.07 34.06
C THR A 302 3.40 3.72 33.08
N GLY A 303 3.12 3.64 31.77
CA GLY A 303 4.01 4.18 30.73
C GLY A 303 5.28 3.37 30.51
N GLY A 304 5.32 2.12 30.98
CA GLY A 304 6.47 1.23 30.81
C GLY A 304 6.65 0.74 29.37
N ASP A 305 7.87 0.30 29.06
CA ASP A 305 8.22 -0.29 27.76
C ASP A 305 7.74 -1.74 27.69
N ILE A 306 6.68 -1.98 26.90
CA ILE A 306 6.11 -3.31 26.71
C ILE A 306 7.07 -4.28 26.01
N HIS A 307 7.92 -3.79 25.10
CA HIS A 307 8.87 -4.64 24.39
C HIS A 307 9.98 -5.09 25.34
N ALA A 308 10.51 -4.17 26.13
CA ALA A 308 11.52 -4.51 27.13
C ALA A 308 10.96 -5.44 28.21
N ALA A 309 9.74 -5.17 28.71
CA ALA A 309 9.05 -6.04 29.67
C ALA A 309 8.73 -7.43 29.10
N THR A 310 8.37 -7.52 27.82
CA THR A 310 8.11 -8.82 27.17
C THR A 310 9.43 -9.58 26.96
N THR A 311 10.47 -8.89 26.50
CA THR A 311 11.83 -9.44 26.32
C THR A 311 12.36 -10.00 27.63
N SER A 312 12.17 -9.29 28.75
CA SER A 312 12.64 -9.74 30.06
C SER A 312 11.96 -11.03 30.50
N VAL A 313 10.67 -11.19 30.19
CA VAL A 313 9.93 -12.42 30.48
C VAL A 313 10.38 -13.58 29.58
N ILE A 314 10.51 -13.35 28.27
CA ILE A 314 10.90 -14.38 27.30
C ILE A 314 12.31 -14.89 27.55
N PHE A 315 13.28 -13.97 27.67
CA PHE A 315 14.69 -14.31 27.83
C PHE A 315 15.11 -14.48 29.29
N ARG A 316 14.17 -14.31 30.24
CA ARG A 316 14.41 -14.41 31.68
C ARG A 316 15.56 -13.52 32.16
N ILE A 317 15.68 -12.33 31.56
CA ILE A 317 16.69 -11.34 31.94
C ILE A 317 16.07 -10.28 32.87
N PRO A 318 16.83 -9.72 33.84
CA PRO A 318 16.29 -8.67 34.72
C PRO A 318 15.89 -7.43 33.92
N PHE A 319 14.69 -6.90 34.18
CA PHE A 319 14.28 -5.59 33.69
C PHE A 319 14.34 -4.59 34.85
N LYS A 320 15.22 -3.59 34.73
CA LYS A 320 15.23 -2.45 35.64
C LYS A 320 14.46 -1.32 34.96
N THR A 321 13.31 -0.99 35.53
CA THR A 321 12.54 0.23 35.23
C THR A 321 13.30 1.47 35.66
#